data_AF-A0A918XGE1-F1
#
_entry.id   AF-A0A918XGE1-F1
#
_cell.length_a   1.000
_cell.length_b   1.000
_cell.length_c   1.000
_cell.angle_alpha   90.00
_cell.angle_beta   90.00
_cell.angle_gamma   90.00
#
_symmetry.space_group_name_H-M   'P 1'
#
loop_
_entity.id
_entity.type
_entity.pdbx_description
1 polymer ?
#
loop_
_entity_poly.entity_id
_entity_poly.type
_entity_poly.pdbx_seq_one_letter_code
_entity_poly.pdbx_strand_id
1 'polypeptide(L)'
;MSAIMMLKAPGVTPARQLDRLRAVYRRRGWTVWHGSATGQYWAAHTKQMVMLSGDSAQELEAKIERLEHSSRPAGATFSHLVRARRTGALRLPPRPRPRGSWHQRGAMAGAR
;
A
#
# COMPACT_ATOMS: atom_id res chain seq x y z
N MET A 1 26.55 -42.20 -5.16
CA MET A 1 26.38 -40.79 -5.56
C MET A 1 25.23 -40.73 -6.56
N SER A 2 24.00 -40.48 -6.10
CA SER A 2 22.83 -40.39 -7.00
C SER A 2 22.36 -38.95 -7.06
N ALA A 3 22.55 -38.31 -8.21
CA ALA A 3 22.04 -36.99 -8.50
C ALA A 3 20.52 -37.07 -8.64
N ILE A 4 19.81 -36.43 -7.70
CA ILE A 4 18.37 -36.20 -7.78
C ILE A 4 18.13 -35.24 -8.94
N MET A 5 17.71 -35.79 -10.08
CA MET A 5 17.12 -35.02 -11.16
C MET A 5 15.85 -34.36 -10.62
N MET A 6 15.97 -33.11 -10.17
CA MET A 6 14.81 -32.26 -9.89
C MET A 6 14.02 -32.11 -11.18
N LEU A 7 12.90 -32.83 -11.27
CA LEU A 7 11.85 -32.62 -12.24
C LEU A 7 11.39 -31.15 -12.17
N LYS A 8 11.98 -30.32 -13.04
CA LYS A 8 11.51 -28.98 -13.37
C LYS A 8 10.12 -29.15 -13.97
N ALA A 9 9.09 -28.78 -13.22
CA ALA A 9 7.70 -28.86 -13.65
C ALA A 9 7.54 -28.30 -15.08
N PRO A 10 6.89 -29.02 -16.01
CA PRO A 10 6.77 -28.58 -17.38
C PRO A 10 5.75 -27.43 -17.48
N GLY A 11 6.14 -26.35 -18.15
CA GLY A 11 5.19 -25.63 -19.00
C GLY A 11 4.77 -24.21 -18.62
N VAL A 12 5.29 -23.59 -17.56
CA VAL A 12 5.10 -22.14 -17.38
C VAL A 12 6.37 -21.41 -17.79
N THR A 13 6.37 -20.87 -19.01
CA THR A 13 7.46 -20.04 -19.52
C THR A 13 7.71 -18.88 -18.55
N PRO A 14 8.97 -18.53 -18.24
CA PRO A 14 9.35 -17.39 -17.38
C PRO A 14 8.56 -16.11 -17.67
N ALA A 15 8.33 -15.83 -18.96
CA ALA A 15 7.53 -14.69 -19.42
C ALA A 15 6.08 -14.71 -18.90
N ARG A 16 5.40 -15.87 -18.92
CA ARG A 16 4.01 -16.00 -18.43
C ARG A 16 3.91 -15.79 -16.92
N GLN A 17 4.91 -16.24 -16.15
CA GLN A 17 4.98 -15.97 -14.71
C GLN A 17 5.19 -14.48 -14.42
N LEU A 18 6.09 -13.83 -15.16
CA LEU A 18 6.34 -12.40 -15.02
C LEU A 18 5.09 -11.56 -15.36
N ASP A 19 4.39 -11.89 -16.44
CA ASP A 19 3.17 -11.18 -16.85
C ASP A 19 2.05 -11.32 -15.81
N ARG A 20 1.92 -12.51 -15.21
CA ARG A 20 1.00 -12.72 -14.09
C ARG A 20 1.37 -11.85 -12.89
N LEU A 21 2.65 -11.82 -12.49
CA LEU A 21 3.12 -10.97 -11.38
C LEU A 21 2.83 -9.49 -11.65
N ARG A 22 3.13 -9.01 -12.86
CA ARG A 22 2.81 -7.65 -13.28
C ARG A 22 1.32 -7.36 -13.18
N ALA A 23 0.47 -8.26 -13.67
CA ALA A 23 -0.99 -8.06 -13.62
C ALA A 23 -1.53 -7.96 -12.19
N VAL A 24 -1.03 -8.81 -11.28
CA VAL A 24 -1.47 -8.86 -9.87
C VAL A 24 -0.96 -7.65 -9.09
N TYR A 25 0.35 -7.37 -9.15
CA TYR A 25 0.98 -6.41 -8.24
C TYR A 25 1.00 -4.97 -8.78
N ARG A 26 0.78 -4.75 -10.09
CA ARG A 26 0.63 -3.38 -10.64
C ARG A 26 -0.46 -2.58 -9.96
N ARG A 27 -1.60 -3.22 -9.67
CA ARG A 27 -2.73 -2.56 -8.96
C ARG A 27 -2.39 -2.19 -7.52
N ARG A 28 -1.37 -2.83 -6.94
CA ARG A 28 -0.89 -2.58 -5.58
C ARG A 28 0.26 -1.58 -5.52
N GLY A 29 0.74 -1.05 -6.66
CA GLY A 29 1.79 -0.04 -6.73
C GLY A 29 3.19 -0.61 -7.02
N TRP A 30 3.28 -1.89 -7.37
CA TRP A 30 4.52 -2.53 -7.74
C TRP A 30 4.79 -2.44 -9.25
N THR A 31 6.05 -2.24 -9.59
CA THR A 31 6.58 -2.41 -10.94
C THR A 31 7.51 -3.62 -10.94
N VAL A 32 7.26 -4.59 -11.80
CA VAL A 32 8.01 -5.86 -11.84
C VAL A 32 8.67 -6.04 -13.21
N TRP A 33 9.94 -6.43 -13.23
CA TRP A 33 10.70 -6.68 -14.46
C TRP A 33 11.69 -7.85 -14.29
N HIS A 34 12.22 -8.32 -15.41
CA HIS A 34 13.25 -9.35 -15.44
C HIS A 34 14.48 -8.78 -16.13
N GLY A 35 15.63 -8.83 -15.46
CA GLY A 35 16.91 -8.42 -16.01
C GLY A 35 17.49 -9.54 -16.85
N SER A 36 17.39 -9.45 -18.18
CA SER A 36 17.94 -10.47 -19.08
C SER A 36 19.44 -10.67 -18.92
N ALA A 37 20.18 -9.60 -18.59
CA ALA A 37 21.62 -9.66 -18.37
C ALA A 37 22.03 -10.39 -17.08
N THR A 38 21.21 -10.32 -16.03
CA THR A 38 21.51 -10.95 -14.73
C THR A 38 20.71 -12.23 -14.49
N GLY A 39 19.69 -12.52 -15.30
CA GLY A 39 18.75 -13.63 -15.08
C GLY A 39 17.85 -13.43 -13.85
N GLN A 40 17.82 -12.23 -13.27
CA GLN A 40 17.10 -11.95 -12.02
C GLN A 40 15.78 -11.25 -12.25
N TYR A 41 14.83 -11.55 -11.39
CA TYR A 41 13.57 -10.85 -11.28
C TYR A 41 13.72 -9.68 -10.31
N TRP A 42 13.08 -8.58 -10.64
CA TRP A 42 13.13 -7.35 -9.86
C TRP A 42 11.72 -6.79 -9.65
N ALA A 43 11.49 -6.21 -8.48
CA ALA A 43 10.29 -5.46 -8.20
C ALA A 43 10.60 -4.17 -7.43
N ALA A 44 9.92 -3.09 -7.77
CA ALA A 44 10.00 -1.82 -7.05
C ALA A 44 8.62 -1.34 -6.64
N HIS A 45 8.51 -0.79 -5.44
CA HIS A 45 7.28 -0.21 -4.91
C HIS A 45 7.45 1.30 -4.67
N THR A 46 6.67 2.10 -5.38
CA THR A 46 6.83 3.57 -5.40
C THR A 46 6.36 4.28 -4.14
N LYS A 47 5.48 3.68 -3.32
CA LYS A 47 5.03 4.33 -2.07
C LYS A 47 5.86 3.95 -0.85
N GLN A 48 6.43 2.75 -0.87
CA GLN A 48 7.25 2.25 0.24
C GLN A 48 8.74 2.51 0.00
N MET A 49 9.13 2.97 -1.20
CA MET A 49 10.53 3.20 -1.58
C MET A 49 11.38 1.93 -1.39
N VAL A 50 10.86 0.78 -1.82
CA VAL A 50 11.55 -0.52 -1.69
C VAL A 50 11.81 -1.12 -3.07
N MET A 51 12.98 -1.74 -3.21
CA MET A 51 13.38 -2.54 -4.35
C MET A 51 13.77 -3.95 -3.90
N LEU A 52 13.28 -4.96 -4.60
CA LEU A 52 13.47 -6.38 -4.32
C LEU A 52 14.05 -7.07 -5.55
N SER A 53 14.88 -8.09 -5.31
CA SER A 53 15.36 -9.02 -6.33
C SER A 53 15.07 -10.47 -5.93
N GLY A 54 15.02 -11.36 -6.91
CA GLY A 54 14.95 -12.81 -6.71
C GLY A 54 15.41 -13.56 -7.95
N ASP A 55 15.92 -14.77 -7.76
CA ASP A 55 16.40 -15.62 -8.86
C ASP A 55 15.23 -16.38 -9.53
N SER A 56 14.04 -16.29 -8.94
CA SER A 56 12.80 -16.81 -9.51
C SER A 56 11.61 -15.87 -9.28
N ALA A 57 10.58 -16.03 -10.11
CA ALA A 57 9.32 -15.33 -9.97
C ALA A 57 8.64 -15.62 -8.62
N GLN A 58 8.70 -16.87 -8.15
CA GLN A 58 8.10 -17.33 -6.89
C GLN A 58 8.79 -16.72 -5.67
N GLU A 59 10.13 -16.66 -5.71
CA GLU A 59 10.90 -16.05 -4.64
C GLU A 59 10.60 -14.54 -4.53
N LEU A 60 10.54 -13.86 -5.68
CA LEU A 60 10.18 -12.44 -5.72
C LEU A 60 8.76 -12.21 -5.20
N GLU A 61 7.81 -13.07 -5.58
CA GLU A 61 6.43 -13.05 -5.08
C GLU A 61 6.36 -13.16 -3.56
N ALA A 62 7.06 -14.15 -2.98
CA ALA A 62 7.11 -14.35 -1.54
C ALA A 62 7.69 -13.15 -0.80
N LYS A 63 8.72 -12.49 -1.37
CA LYS A 63 9.32 -11.26 -0.79
C LYS A 63 8.34 -10.09 -0.83
N ILE A 64 7.63 -9.89 -1.95
CA ILE A 64 6.60 -8.86 -2.09
C ILE A 64 5.50 -9.07 -1.05
N GLU A 65 4.94 -10.27 -0.98
CA GLU A 65 3.86 -10.58 -0.04
C GLU A 65 4.32 -10.40 1.41
N ARG A 66 5.54 -10.82 1.77
CA ARG A 66 6.08 -10.59 3.11
C ARG A 66 6.15 -9.11 3.47
N LEU A 67 6.57 -8.26 2.52
CA LEU A 67 6.67 -6.83 2.73
C LEU A 67 5.28 -6.19 2.85
N GLU A 68 4.31 -6.59 2.03
CA GLU A 68 2.94 -6.10 2.12
C GLU A 68 2.29 -6.47 3.46
N HIS A 69 2.52 -7.70 3.94
CA HIS A 69 2.05 -8.14 5.24
C HIS A 69 2.73 -7.39 6.40
N SER A 70 4.03 -7.14 6.31
CA SER A 70 4.79 -6.40 7.33
C SER A 70 4.46 -4.91 7.37
N SER A 71 4.12 -4.32 6.22
CA SER A 71 3.83 -2.89 6.09
C SER A 71 2.37 -2.55 6.34
N ARG A 72 1.52 -3.57 6.55
CA ARG A 72 0.12 -3.38 6.92
C ARG A 72 0.09 -2.99 8.40
N PRO A 73 -0.20 -1.74 8.77
CA PRO A 73 -0.38 -1.41 10.18
C PRO A 73 -1.52 -2.28 10.72
N ALA A 74 -1.30 -2.90 11.87
CA ALA A 74 -2.27 -3.75 12.57
C ALA A 74 -3.61 -3.03 12.94
N GLY A 75 -3.82 -1.79 12.48
CA GLY A 75 -4.99 -0.95 12.76
C GLY A 75 -5.93 -0.68 11.58
N ALA A 76 -5.72 -1.24 10.38
CA ALA A 76 -6.57 -0.97 9.21
C ALA A 76 -7.11 -2.25 8.54
N THR A 77 -7.52 -3.23 9.33
CA THR A 77 -8.37 -4.32 8.83
C THR A 77 -9.65 -3.69 8.27
N PHE A 78 -10.18 -4.21 7.16
CA PHE A 78 -11.47 -3.77 6.59
C PHE A 78 -12.58 -3.68 7.66
N SER A 79 -12.54 -4.60 8.63
CA SER A 79 -13.39 -4.62 9.83
C SER A 79 -13.28 -3.35 10.69
N HIS A 80 -12.09 -2.76 10.83
CA HIS A 80 -11.86 -1.50 11.56
C HIS A 80 -12.43 -0.29 10.82
N LEU A 81 -12.28 -0.24 9.49
CA LEU A 81 -12.85 0.84 8.67
C LEU A 81 -14.39 0.77 8.62
N VAL A 82 -14.95 -0.44 8.54
CA VAL A 82 -16.40 -0.66 8.62
C VAL A 82 -16.94 -0.34 10.01
N ARG A 83 -16.20 -0.71 11.08
CA ARG A 83 -16.56 -0.35 12.46
C ARG A 83 -16.52 1.16 12.66
N ALA A 84 -15.46 1.85 12.25
CA ALA A 84 -15.32 3.30 12.38
C ALA A 84 -16.41 4.09 11.63
N ARG A 85 -16.87 3.59 10.46
CA ARG A 85 -18.05 4.14 9.76
C ARG A 85 -19.35 3.90 10.53
N ARG A 86 -19.57 2.69 11.08
CA ARG A 86 -20.79 2.36 11.84
C ARG A 86 -20.88 3.05 13.19
N THR A 87 -19.75 3.29 13.87
CA THR A 87 -19.72 3.98 15.17
C THR A 87 -19.64 5.51 15.05
N GLY A 88 -19.62 6.07 13.84
CA GLY A 88 -19.53 7.52 13.66
C GLY A 88 -18.26 8.14 14.26
N ALA A 89 -17.18 7.36 14.39
CA ALA A 89 -15.96 7.75 15.08
C ALA A 89 -15.09 8.75 14.29
N LEU A 90 -15.46 9.08 13.05
CA LEU A 90 -14.96 10.26 12.34
C LEU A 90 -15.71 11.52 12.81
N ARG A 91 -15.82 11.73 14.12
CA ARG A 91 -16.14 13.06 14.63
C ARG A 91 -14.84 13.87 14.52
N LEU A 92 -14.73 14.62 13.43
CA LEU A 92 -13.79 15.73 13.35
C LEU A 92 -13.91 16.53 14.66
N PRO A 93 -12.80 16.90 15.31
CA PRO A 93 -12.87 17.76 16.47
C PRO A 93 -13.64 19.04 16.07
N PRO A 94 -14.55 19.54 16.91
CA PRO A 94 -15.29 20.75 16.59
C PRO A 94 -14.28 21.86 16.29
N ARG A 95 -14.43 22.46 15.11
CA ARG A 95 -13.61 23.58 14.63
C ARG A 95 -13.57 24.64 15.74
N PRO A 96 -12.40 25.16 16.14
CA PRO A 96 -12.31 26.18 17.16
C PRO A 96 -13.17 27.38 16.73
N ARG A 97 -14.18 27.71 17.54
CA ARG A 97 -14.99 28.92 17.32
C ARG A 97 -14.09 30.13 17.60
N PRO A 98 -14.06 31.14 16.73
CA PRO A 98 -13.33 32.36 17.01
C PRO A 98 -13.90 33.00 18.28
N ARG A 99 -13.05 33.11 19.31
CA ARG A 99 -13.31 33.84 20.54
C ARG A 99 -13.50 35.31 20.17
N GLY A 100 -14.65 35.88 20.52
CA GLY A 100 -15.08 37.20 20.05
C GLY A 100 -14.07 38.32 20.31
N SER A 101 -13.96 39.24 19.36
CA SER A 101 -13.39 40.56 19.56
C SER A 101 -14.41 41.42 20.29
N TRP A 102 -14.35 41.40 21.62
CA TRP A 102 -14.85 42.51 22.42
C TRP A 102 -13.90 43.69 22.22
N HIS A 103 -14.25 44.59 21.30
CA HIS A 103 -13.89 45.99 21.44
C HIS A 103 -15.17 46.81 21.64
N GLN A 104 -15.06 47.64 22.66
CA GLN A 104 -16.03 48.44 23.36
C GLN A 104 -16.25 49.79 22.66
N ARG A 105 -17.43 50.40 22.89
CA ARG A 105 -17.88 51.79 22.57
C ARG A 105 -18.39 52.03 21.15
N GLY A 106 -19.57 52.63 20.93
CA GLY A 106 -20.56 53.24 21.80
C GLY A 106 -21.53 54.10 20.98
N ALA A 107 -22.76 54.31 21.49
CA ALA A 107 -23.79 55.27 21.07
C ALA A 107 -24.29 55.18 19.60
N MET A 108 -25.58 55.04 19.30
CA MET A 108 -26.70 55.87 19.76
C MET A 108 -28.00 55.05 19.74
N ALA A 109 -28.71 55.09 20.87
CA ALA A 109 -30.14 54.88 20.91
C ALA A 109 -30.82 56.26 20.85
N GLY A 110 -31.99 56.33 20.18
CA GLY A 110 -32.87 57.50 20.14
C GLY A 110 -33.34 57.75 18.70
N ALA A 111 -34.45 57.17 18.23
CA ALA A 111 -35.82 57.58 18.56
C ALA A 111 -36.06 59.08 18.35
N ARG A 112 -36.35 59.48 17.10
CA ARG A 112 -37.65 60.00 16.64
C ARG A 112 -37.62 60.21 15.13
#